data_AF-A0A845YIB2-F1
#
_entry.id   AF-A0A845YIB2-F1
#
_cell.length_a   1.000
_cell.length_b   1.000
_cell.length_c   1.000
_cell.angle_alpha   90.00
_cell.angle_beta   90.00
_cell.angle_gamma   90.00
#
_symmetry.space_group_name_H-M   'P 1'
#
loop_
_entity.id
_entity.type
_entity.pdbx_description
1 polymer ?
#
loop_
_entity_poly.entity_id
_entity_poly.type
_entity_poly.pdbx_seq_one_letter_code
_entity_poly.pdbx_strand_id
1 'polypeptide(L)'
;YVTGKRSHINLTLDPRFWTCLLACILGILFAILTPIHMNNVLLQSRETLEQVSTEATQATDQLEQRLNAEVTQQRDRISSLLSNPDQIEQLVASGNVTAEQAEQIRQFENNPESLDDFLSGQASQLRTRLETEIGSRREEATKRVRSEATKTSIRISLSSILLAVGYLVIGFNGIKRLLAL
;
A
#
# COMPACT_ATOMS: atom_id res chain seq x y z
N TYR A 1 -1.55 46.93 -66.67
CA TYR A 1 -2.13 46.42 -65.42
C TYR A 1 -2.19 44.90 -65.53
N VAL A 2 -1.68 44.20 -64.50
CA VAL A 2 -1.87 42.77 -64.15
C VAL A 2 -1.27 41.69 -65.06
N THR A 3 -0.33 40.92 -64.52
CA THR A 3 -0.49 39.46 -64.28
C THR A 3 0.68 38.96 -63.43
N GLY A 4 0.52 39.06 -62.10
CA GLY A 4 1.42 38.46 -61.13
C GLY A 4 1.31 36.94 -61.21
N LYS A 5 2.39 36.30 -61.66
CA LYS A 5 2.54 34.85 -61.73
C LYS A 5 2.51 34.28 -60.31
N ARG A 6 1.38 33.73 -59.88
CA ARG A 6 1.29 32.97 -58.62
C ARG A 6 2.11 31.69 -58.78
N SER A 7 3.30 31.70 -58.19
CA SER A 7 4.13 30.51 -58.01
C SER A 7 3.39 29.54 -57.11
N HIS A 8 2.96 28.40 -57.65
CA HIS A 8 2.46 27.29 -56.84
C HIS A 8 3.64 26.72 -56.06
N ILE A 9 3.77 27.12 -54.79
CA ILE A 9 4.78 26.59 -53.88
C ILE A 9 4.40 25.13 -53.62
N ASN A 10 5.25 24.20 -54.07
CA ASN A 10 5.05 22.78 -53.82
C ASN A 10 5.27 22.50 -52.33
N LEU A 11 4.17 22.33 -51.59
CA LEU A 11 4.15 22.15 -50.14
C LEU A 11 5.03 21.00 -49.64
N THR A 12 5.25 19.97 -50.47
CA THR A 12 6.01 18.76 -50.14
C THR A 12 7.54 18.93 -50.20
N LEU A 13 8.02 20.01 -50.84
CA LEU A 13 9.44 20.35 -50.94
C LEU A 13 9.93 21.27 -49.79
N ASP A 14 9.01 21.82 -48.99
CA ASP A 14 9.38 22.64 -47.84
C ASP A 14 9.70 21.72 -46.64
N PRO A 15 10.93 21.73 -46.09
CA PRO A 15 11.30 20.94 -44.92
C PRO A 15 10.41 21.22 -43.69
N ARG A 16 9.76 22.39 -43.65
CA ARG A 16 8.81 22.76 -42.59
C ARG A 16 7.57 21.86 -42.57
N PHE A 17 7.13 21.38 -43.73
CA PHE A 17 6.00 20.45 -43.85
C PHE A 17 6.32 19.11 -43.16
N TRP A 18 7.51 18.57 -43.41
CA TRP A 18 7.99 17.33 -42.77
C TRP A 18 8.18 17.49 -41.26
N THR A 19 8.64 18.65 -40.78
CA THR A 19 8.70 18.91 -39.33
C THR A 19 7.33 18.99 -38.67
N CYS A 20 6.32 19.56 -39.34
CA CYS A 20 4.94 19.56 -38.84
C CYS A 20 4.35 18.15 -38.82
N LEU A 21 4.57 17.36 -39.87
CA LEU A 21 4.11 15.97 -39.95
C LEU A 21 4.71 15.13 -38.82
N LEU A 22 6.01 15.24 -38.58
CA LEU A 22 6.70 14.55 -37.50
C LEU A 22 6.17 14.97 -36.12
N ALA A 23 5.93 16.27 -35.91
CA ALA A 23 5.34 16.80 -34.68
C ALA A 23 3.91 16.26 -34.43
N CYS A 24 3.08 16.15 -35.47
CA CYS A 24 1.74 15.56 -35.35
C CYS A 24 1.81 14.07 -35.00
N ILE A 25 2.71 13.31 -35.63
CA ILE A 25 2.91 11.89 -35.33
C ILE A 25 3.37 11.72 -33.87
N LEU A 26 4.36 12.50 -33.42
CA LEU A 26 4.82 12.48 -32.04
C LEU A 26 3.70 12.85 -31.05
N GLY A 27 2.87 13.84 -31.37
CA GLY A 27 1.74 14.25 -30.54
C GLY A 27 0.68 13.15 -30.39
N ILE A 28 0.32 12.47 -31.48
CA ILE A 28 -0.61 11.33 -31.45
C ILE A 28 0.00 10.17 -30.67
N LEU A 29 1.29 9.89 -30.87
CA LEU A 29 2.00 8.82 -30.19
C LEU A 29 2.02 9.07 -28.68
N PHE A 30 2.30 10.30 -28.24
CA PHE A 30 2.21 10.69 -26.82
C PHE A 30 0.78 10.62 -26.28
N ALA A 31 -0.21 11.03 -27.08
CA ALA A 31 -1.62 10.96 -26.71
C ALA A 31 -2.12 9.52 -26.50
N ILE A 32 -1.57 8.54 -27.25
CA ILE A 32 -1.90 7.12 -27.11
C ILE A 32 -1.12 6.46 -25.94
N LEU A 33 0.14 6.83 -25.73
CA LEU A 33 0.95 6.27 -24.64
C LEU A 33 0.50 6.72 -23.24
N THR A 34 -0.03 7.94 -23.12
CA THR A 34 -0.51 8.51 -21.85
C THR A 34 -1.60 7.64 -21.17
N PRO A 35 -2.70 7.26 -21.84
CA PRO A 35 -3.73 6.40 -21.23
C PRO A 35 -3.21 4.99 -20.91
N ILE A 36 -2.26 4.46 -21.70
CA ILE A 36 -1.65 3.14 -21.45
C ILE A 36 -0.85 3.14 -20.14
N HIS A 37 0.01 4.14 -19.93
CA HIS A 37 0.79 4.25 -18.69
C HIS A 37 -0.08 4.47 -17.45
N MET A 38 -1.17 5.23 -17.58
CA MET A 38 -2.08 5.48 -16.47
C MET A 38 -2.86 4.23 -16.06
N ASN A 39 -3.25 3.40 -17.03
CA ASN A 39 -3.94 2.14 -16.75
C ASN A 39 -3.04 1.15 -16.00
N ASN A 40 -1.75 1.07 -16.35
CA ASN A 40 -0.78 0.24 -15.63
C ASN A 40 -0.61 0.67 -14.17
N VAL A 41 -0.51 1.98 -13.90
CA VAL A 41 -0.40 2.51 -12.53
C VAL A 41 -1.64 2.16 -11.71
N LEU A 42 -2.84 2.23 -12.31
CA LEU A 42 -4.08 1.87 -11.64
C LEU A 42 -4.16 0.37 -11.33
N LEU A 43 -3.78 -0.49 -12.28
CA LEU A 43 -3.75 -1.94 -12.11
C LEU A 43 -2.77 -2.34 -11.00
N GLN A 44 -1.54 -1.84 -11.05
CA GLN A 44 -0.52 -2.09 -10.03
C GLN A 44 -0.96 -1.64 -8.64
N SER A 45 -1.64 -0.48 -8.55
CA SER A 45 -2.16 0.03 -7.28
C SER A 45 -3.24 -0.88 -6.71
N ARG A 46 -4.14 -1.42 -7.54
CA ARG A 46 -5.19 -2.36 -7.11
C ARG A 46 -4.59 -3.65 -6.58
N GLU A 47 -3.63 -4.23 -7.31
CA GLU A 47 -2.92 -5.44 -6.90
C GLU A 47 -2.19 -5.23 -5.57
N THR A 48 -1.49 -4.10 -5.43
CA THR A 48 -0.78 -3.78 -4.17
C THR A 48 -1.76 -3.60 -3.00
N LEU A 49 -2.93 -2.97 -3.24
CA LEU A 49 -3.97 -2.84 -2.21
C LEU A 49 -4.56 -4.18 -1.79
N GLU A 50 -4.74 -5.10 -2.74
CA GLU A 50 -5.20 -6.47 -2.48
C GLU A 50 -4.16 -7.26 -1.66
N GLN A 51 -2.87 -7.11 -2.00
CA GLN A 51 -1.77 -7.70 -1.23
C GLN A 51 -1.74 -7.18 0.21
N VAL A 52 -1.76 -5.85 0.41
CA VAL A 52 -1.81 -5.24 1.76
C VAL A 52 -3.01 -5.73 2.56
N SER A 53 -4.17 -5.89 1.91
CA SER A 53 -5.36 -6.43 2.57
C SER A 53 -5.18 -7.89 2.97
N THR A 54 -4.63 -8.71 2.07
CA THR A 54 -4.41 -10.15 2.29
C THR A 54 -3.39 -10.39 3.39
N GLU A 55 -2.27 -9.67 3.36
CA GLU A 55 -1.23 -9.72 4.39
C GLU A 55 -1.77 -9.35 5.78
N ALA A 56 -2.58 -8.30 5.86
CA ALA A 56 -3.18 -7.90 7.13
C ALA A 56 -4.14 -8.97 7.68
N THR A 57 -4.98 -9.58 6.82
CA THR A 57 -5.86 -10.68 7.23
C THR A 57 -5.07 -11.90 7.69
N GLN A 58 -4.07 -12.33 6.93
CA GLN A 58 -3.21 -13.46 7.30
C GLN A 58 -2.46 -13.20 8.61
N ALA A 59 -1.98 -11.97 8.84
CA ALA A 59 -1.32 -11.60 10.08
C ALA A 59 -2.27 -11.69 11.28
N THR A 60 -3.52 -11.24 11.14
CA THR A 60 -4.55 -11.38 12.18
C THR A 60 -4.87 -12.85 12.47
N ASP A 61 -5.06 -13.68 11.44
CA ASP A 61 -5.38 -15.09 11.61
C ASP A 61 -4.24 -15.86 12.28
N GLN A 62 -3.00 -15.62 11.84
CA GLN A 62 -1.80 -16.22 12.44
C GLN A 62 -1.62 -15.76 13.90
N LEU A 63 -1.93 -14.49 14.19
CA LEU A 63 -1.87 -13.97 15.54
C LEU A 63 -2.89 -14.67 16.45
N GLU A 64 -4.13 -14.81 15.99
CA GLU A 64 -5.19 -15.46 16.76
C GLU A 64 -4.85 -16.93 17.06
N GLN A 65 -4.31 -17.64 16.07
CA GLN A 65 -3.84 -19.02 16.27
C GLN A 65 -2.71 -19.12 17.29
N ARG A 66 -1.70 -18.24 17.21
CA ARG A 66 -0.57 -18.22 18.14
C ARG A 66 -1.02 -17.89 19.55
N LEU A 67 -1.87 -16.88 19.70
CA LEU A 67 -2.35 -16.44 21.00
C LEU A 67 -3.19 -17.53 21.68
N ASN A 68 -4.09 -18.18 20.94
CA ASN A 68 -4.88 -19.31 21.47
C ASN A 68 -3.99 -20.49 21.89
N ALA A 69 -2.96 -20.81 21.08
CA ALA A 69 -2.02 -21.87 21.42
C ALA A 69 -1.20 -21.52 22.68
N GLU A 70 -0.76 -20.28 22.81
CA GLU A 70 0.01 -19.82 23.97
C GLU A 70 -0.83 -19.76 25.25
N VAL A 71 -2.08 -19.29 25.17
CA VAL A 71 -3.03 -19.33 26.29
C VAL A 71 -3.27 -20.77 26.76
N THR A 72 -3.51 -21.69 25.82
CA THR A 72 -3.70 -23.12 26.14
C THR A 72 -2.46 -23.70 26.81
N GLN A 73 -1.28 -23.42 26.25
CA GLN A 73 -0.02 -23.91 26.82
C GLN A 73 0.26 -23.33 28.22
N GLN A 74 -0.03 -22.05 28.44
CA GLN A 74 0.11 -21.41 29.75
C GLN A 74 -0.87 -22.00 30.76
N ARG A 75 -2.13 -22.21 30.35
CA ARG A 75 -3.14 -22.87 31.16
C ARG A 75 -2.70 -24.25 31.61
N ASP A 76 -2.20 -25.08 30.69
CA ASP A 76 -1.72 -26.43 31.00
C ASP A 76 -0.52 -26.41 31.95
N ARG A 77 0.43 -25.48 31.75
CA ARG A 77 1.58 -25.30 32.65
C ARG A 77 1.15 -24.92 34.06
N ILE A 78 0.25 -23.94 34.18
CA ILE A 78 -0.24 -23.48 35.49
C ILE A 78 -1.04 -24.61 36.15
N SER A 79 -1.93 -25.29 35.43
CA SER A 79 -2.68 -26.44 35.96
C SER A 79 -1.77 -27.58 36.44
N SER A 80 -0.68 -27.86 35.72
CA SER A 80 0.33 -28.84 36.14
C SER A 80 1.08 -28.40 37.40
N LEU A 81 1.38 -27.10 37.56
CA LEU A 81 2.01 -26.55 38.76
C LEU A 81 1.08 -26.60 39.96
N LEU A 82 -0.21 -26.29 39.77
CA LEU A 82 -1.25 -26.37 40.81
C LEU A 82 -1.46 -27.81 41.30
N SER A 83 -1.27 -28.80 40.42
CA SER A 83 -1.36 -30.21 40.80
C SER A 83 -0.15 -30.70 41.63
N ASN A 84 0.92 -29.91 41.73
CA ASN A 84 2.17 -30.27 42.40
C ASN A 84 2.63 -29.15 43.35
N PRO A 85 2.06 -29.03 44.56
CA PRO A 85 2.38 -27.95 45.50
C PRO A 85 3.88 -27.89 45.87
N ASP A 86 4.58 -29.02 45.91
CA ASP A 86 6.02 -29.11 46.16
C ASP A 86 6.86 -28.37 45.10
N GLN A 87 6.39 -28.30 43.84
CA GLN A 87 7.09 -27.57 42.78
C GLN A 87 6.98 -26.06 42.97
N ILE A 88 5.85 -25.56 43.48
CA ILE A 88 5.67 -24.13 43.77
C ILE A 88 6.66 -23.70 44.85
N GLU A 89 6.84 -24.49 45.90
CA GLU A 89 7.80 -24.18 46.97
C GLU A 89 9.25 -24.21 46.48
N GLN A 90 9.60 -25.13 45.58
CA GLN A 90 10.94 -25.14 44.95
C GLN A 90 11.17 -23.92 44.07
N LEU A 91 10.15 -23.44 43.36
CA LEU A 91 10.24 -22.24 42.52
C LEU A 91 10.38 -20.95 43.35
N VAL A 92 9.74 -20.89 44.52
CA VAL A 92 9.92 -19.81 45.49
C VAL A 92 11.31 -19.88 46.12
N ALA A 93 11.75 -21.07 46.54
CA ALA A 93 13.06 -21.29 47.16
C ALA A 93 14.24 -21.00 46.20
N SER A 94 14.05 -21.25 44.90
CA SER A 94 15.03 -20.92 43.86
C SER A 94 15.01 -19.44 43.43
N GLY A 95 14.05 -18.66 43.93
CA GLY A 95 13.91 -17.24 43.59
C GLY A 95 13.32 -16.97 42.20
N ASN A 96 12.82 -18.01 41.52
CA ASN A 96 12.20 -17.89 40.19
C ASN A 96 10.80 -17.26 40.25
N VAL A 97 10.14 -17.36 41.41
CA VAL A 97 8.78 -16.87 41.66
C VAL A 97 8.76 -16.11 43.00
N THR A 98 8.16 -14.93 43.03
CA THR A 98 8.03 -14.16 44.29
C THR A 98 6.98 -14.79 45.20
N ALA A 99 7.05 -14.51 46.51
CA ALA A 99 6.05 -14.99 47.46
C ALA A 99 4.62 -14.54 47.09
N GLU A 100 4.46 -13.33 46.53
CA GLU A 100 3.16 -12.82 46.06
C GLU A 100 2.63 -13.59 44.84
N GLN A 101 3.52 -13.93 43.89
CA GLN A 101 3.14 -14.72 42.71
C GLN A 101 2.77 -16.15 43.09
N ALA A 102 3.48 -16.76 44.04
CA ALA A 102 3.13 -18.08 44.54
C ALA A 102 1.76 -18.09 45.22
N GLU A 103 1.42 -17.02 45.96
CA GLU A 103 0.11 -16.90 46.59
C GLU A 103 -1.01 -16.69 45.56
N GLN A 104 -0.77 -15.90 44.51
CA GLN A 104 -1.70 -15.80 43.38
C GLN A 104 -1.90 -17.13 42.67
N ILE A 105 -0.84 -17.91 42.47
CA ILE A 105 -0.94 -19.26 41.89
C ILE A 105 -1.82 -20.13 42.79
N ARG A 106 -1.59 -20.16 44.11
CA ARG A 106 -2.44 -20.90 45.06
C ARG A 106 -3.91 -20.44 45.07
N GLN A 107 -4.18 -19.17 44.80
CA GLN A 107 -5.57 -18.70 44.66
C GLN A 107 -6.30 -19.35 43.47
N PHE A 108 -5.57 -19.68 42.40
CA PHE A 108 -6.12 -20.41 41.25
C PHE A 108 -6.35 -21.90 41.53
N GLU A 109 -5.70 -22.48 42.54
CA GLU A 109 -5.96 -23.85 42.99
C GLU A 109 -7.40 -24.00 43.49
N ASN A 110 -7.86 -23.03 44.27
CA ASN A 110 -9.20 -22.99 44.85
C ASN A 110 -10.26 -22.51 43.84
N ASN A 111 -9.85 -21.86 42.75
CA ASN A 111 -10.74 -21.35 41.73
C ASN A 111 -10.11 -21.45 40.32
N PRO A 112 -10.25 -22.59 39.62
CA PRO A 112 -9.69 -22.76 38.28
C PRO A 112 -10.39 -21.90 37.22
N GLU A 113 -11.61 -21.41 37.49
CA GLU A 113 -12.35 -20.53 36.57
C GLU A 113 -11.72 -19.13 36.53
N SER A 114 -11.25 -18.61 37.67
CA SER A 114 -10.59 -17.30 37.72
C SER A 114 -9.24 -17.27 36.98
N LEU A 115 -8.58 -18.41 36.85
CA LEU A 115 -7.39 -18.55 36.00
C LEU A 115 -7.73 -18.39 34.52
N ASP A 116 -8.84 -19.00 34.08
CA ASP A 116 -9.28 -18.93 32.69
C ASP A 116 -9.70 -17.50 32.33
N ASP A 117 -10.44 -16.83 33.22
CA ASP A 117 -10.81 -15.43 33.08
C ASP A 117 -9.59 -14.50 33.03
N PHE A 118 -8.59 -14.75 33.87
CA PHE A 118 -7.36 -13.97 33.91
C PHE A 118 -6.53 -14.11 32.63
N LEU A 119 -6.30 -15.35 32.18
CA LEU A 119 -5.55 -15.63 30.95
C LEU A 119 -6.30 -15.13 29.71
N SER A 120 -7.61 -15.37 29.64
CA SER A 120 -8.46 -14.90 28.54
C SER A 120 -8.55 -13.37 28.51
N GLY A 121 -8.63 -12.72 29.67
CA GLY A 121 -8.62 -11.26 29.81
C GLY A 121 -7.33 -10.64 29.29
N GLN A 122 -6.18 -11.18 29.70
CA GLN A 122 -4.87 -10.73 29.19
C GLN A 122 -4.73 -10.97 27.69
N ALA A 123 -5.12 -12.15 27.21
CA ALA A 123 -5.10 -12.48 25.80
C ALA A 123 -5.99 -11.53 24.98
N SER A 124 -7.23 -11.26 25.42
CA SER A 124 -8.15 -10.34 24.77
C SER A 124 -7.61 -8.91 24.68
N GLN A 125 -6.96 -8.42 25.75
CA GLN A 125 -6.31 -7.11 25.73
C GLN A 125 -5.14 -7.06 24.74
N LEU A 126 -4.30 -8.10 24.74
CA LEU A 126 -3.17 -8.19 23.82
C LEU A 126 -3.64 -8.30 22.36
N ARG A 127 -4.66 -9.14 22.11
CA ARG A 127 -5.35 -9.27 20.83
C ARG A 127 -5.83 -7.92 20.32
N THR A 128 -6.59 -7.18 21.15
CA THR A 128 -7.14 -5.86 20.78
C THR A 128 -6.02 -4.88 20.39
N ARG A 129 -4.92 -4.84 21.15
CA ARG A 129 -3.78 -3.96 20.86
C ARG A 129 -3.12 -4.31 19.53
N LEU A 130 -2.87 -5.59 19.29
CA LEU A 130 -2.20 -6.05 18.08
C LEU A 130 -3.10 -5.94 16.84
N GLU A 131 -4.39 -6.24 16.96
CA GLU A 131 -5.37 -5.99 15.89
C GLU A 131 -5.45 -4.50 15.53
N THR A 132 -5.43 -3.62 16.54
CA THR A 132 -5.38 -2.17 16.33
C THR A 132 -4.11 -1.75 15.60
N GLU A 133 -2.96 -2.30 15.98
CA GLU A 133 -1.68 -2.02 15.32
C GLU A 133 -1.65 -2.53 13.88
N ILE A 134 -2.11 -3.76 13.62
CA ILE A 134 -2.23 -4.33 12.27
C ILE A 134 -3.17 -3.47 11.42
N GLY A 135 -4.31 -3.06 11.98
CA GLY A 135 -5.28 -2.17 11.33
C GLY A 135 -4.67 -0.81 10.96
N SER A 136 -3.94 -0.20 11.90
CA SER A 136 -3.24 1.07 11.68
C SER A 136 -2.17 0.96 10.59
N ARG A 137 -1.34 -0.08 10.63
CA ARG A 137 -0.32 -0.36 9.60
C ARG A 137 -0.95 -0.57 8.22
N ARG A 138 -2.06 -1.31 8.14
CA ARG A 138 -2.83 -1.52 6.91
C ARG A 138 -3.36 -0.20 6.36
N GLU A 139 -3.90 0.67 7.22
CA GLU A 139 -4.41 1.98 6.81
C GLU A 139 -3.28 2.88 6.28
N GLU A 140 -2.14 2.93 6.96
CA GLU A 140 -0.98 3.69 6.51
C GLU A 140 -0.44 3.17 5.17
N ALA A 141 -0.29 1.86 5.01
CA ALA A 141 0.14 1.24 3.76
C ALA A 141 -0.84 1.56 2.62
N THR A 142 -2.14 1.47 2.88
CA THR A 142 -3.19 1.85 1.92
C THR A 142 -3.09 3.31 1.50
N LYS A 143 -2.87 4.23 2.46
CA LYS A 143 -2.68 5.66 2.18
C LYS A 143 -1.42 5.91 1.34
N ARG A 144 -0.32 5.22 1.64
CA ARG A 144 0.93 5.32 0.86
C ARG A 144 0.74 4.87 -0.59
N VAL A 145 0.12 3.71 -0.81
CA VAL A 145 -0.16 3.20 -2.17
C VAL A 145 -1.00 4.20 -2.96
N ARG A 146 -2.07 4.74 -2.36
CA ARG A 146 -2.93 5.75 -3.01
C ARG A 146 -2.20 7.06 -3.30
N SER A 147 -1.35 7.52 -2.38
CA SER A 147 -0.56 8.74 -2.55
C SER A 147 0.50 8.60 -3.65
N GLU A 148 1.20 7.47 -3.70
CA GLU A 148 2.20 7.22 -4.73
C GLU A 148 1.57 7.03 -6.12
N ALA A 149 0.41 6.36 -6.19
CA ALA A 149 -0.37 6.24 -7.43
C ALA A 149 -0.79 7.62 -7.98
N THR A 150 -1.27 8.52 -7.10
CA THR A 150 -1.68 9.88 -7.48
C THR A 150 -0.49 10.75 -7.89
N LYS A 151 0.62 10.73 -7.15
CA LYS A 151 1.86 11.44 -7.53
C LYS A 151 2.38 10.98 -8.89
N THR A 152 2.39 9.66 -9.12
CA THR A 152 2.88 9.07 -10.37
C THR A 152 1.97 9.46 -11.55
N SER A 153 0.65 9.41 -11.35
CA SER A 153 -0.32 9.84 -12.37
C SER A 153 -0.19 11.33 -12.74
N ILE A 154 0.02 12.21 -11.75
CA ILE A 154 0.23 13.65 -11.99
C ILE A 154 1.54 13.91 -12.74
N ARG A 155 2.63 13.25 -12.36
CA ARG A 155 3.94 13.43 -13.02
C ARG A 155 3.91 13.02 -14.51
N ILE A 156 3.23 11.91 -14.80
CA ILE A 156 3.11 11.36 -16.16
C ILE A 156 2.22 12.26 -17.03
N SER A 157 1.08 12.71 -16.50
CA SER A 157 0.16 13.60 -17.24
C SER A 157 0.80 14.97 -17.52
N LEU A 158 1.54 15.54 -16.57
CA LEU A 158 2.14 16.87 -16.74
C LEU A 158 3.21 16.89 -17.84
N SER A 159 4.06 15.87 -17.91
CA SER A 159 5.11 15.76 -18.93
C SER A 159 4.51 15.60 -20.33
N SER A 160 3.41 14.85 -20.42
CA SER A 160 2.69 14.58 -21.66
C SER A 160 1.96 15.81 -22.20
N ILE A 161 1.30 16.55 -21.31
CA ILE A 161 0.56 17.77 -21.66
C ILE A 161 1.52 18.88 -22.06
N LEU A 162 2.64 19.06 -21.35
CA LEU A 162 3.62 20.10 -21.67
C LEU A 162 4.21 19.89 -23.07
N LEU A 163 4.50 18.64 -23.42
CA LEU A 163 5.03 18.29 -24.74
C LEU A 163 3.97 18.41 -25.84
N ALA A 164 2.73 17.98 -25.58
CA ALA A 164 1.60 18.12 -26.50
C ALA A 164 1.26 19.59 -26.81
N VAL A 165 1.26 20.46 -25.79
CA VAL A 165 1.04 21.91 -25.96
C VAL A 165 2.21 22.53 -26.75
N GLY A 166 3.45 22.13 -26.46
CA GLY A 166 4.63 22.59 -27.21
C GLY A 166 4.54 22.29 -28.71
N TYR A 167 4.15 21.06 -29.08
CA TYR A 167 3.99 20.68 -30.48
C TYR A 167 2.77 21.32 -31.15
N LEU A 168 1.66 21.52 -30.44
CA LEU A 168 0.47 22.21 -30.96
C LEU A 168 0.75 23.69 -31.27
N VAL A 169 1.49 24.40 -30.41
CA VAL A 169 1.84 25.81 -30.62
C VAL A 169 2.78 25.99 -31.82
N ILE A 170 3.75 25.07 -32.00
CA ILE A 170 4.70 25.10 -33.12
C ILE A 170 3.98 24.74 -34.43
N GLY A 171 3.12 23.72 -34.44
CA GLY A 171 2.35 23.30 -35.61
C GLY A 171 1.35 24.36 -36.08
N PHE A 172 0.61 24.99 -35.16
CA PHE A 172 -0.42 25.98 -35.51
C PHE A 172 0.20 27.29 -36.04
N ASN A 173 1.31 27.75 -35.46
CA ASN A 173 2.03 28.93 -35.95
C ASN A 173 2.77 28.67 -37.27
N GLY A 174 3.30 27.46 -37.48
CA GLY A 174 3.93 27.06 -38.73
C GLY A 174 2.94 27.02 -39.90
N ILE A 175 1.76 26.42 -39.70
CA ILE A 175 0.71 26.31 -40.72
C ILE A 175 0.08 27.67 -41.02
N LYS A 176 -0.21 28.51 -40.02
CA LYS A 176 -0.71 29.89 -40.25
C LYS A 176 0.24 30.73 -41.10
N ARG A 177 1.55 30.60 -40.88
CA ARG A 177 2.57 31.36 -41.61
C ARG A 177 2.76 30.86 -43.05
N LEU A 178 2.51 29.58 -43.32
CA LEU A 178 2.48 29.01 -44.67
C LEU A 178 1.19 29.33 -45.43
N LEU A 179 0.05 29.46 -44.74
CA LEU A 179 -1.24 29.86 -45.32
C LEU A 179 -1.41 31.39 -45.49
N ALA A 180 -0.63 32.19 -44.75
CA ALA A 180 -0.62 33.66 -44.85
C ALA A 180 0.40 34.20 -45.88
N LEU A 181 1.11 33.32 -46.58
CA LEU A 181 1.96 33.61 -47.75
C LEU A 181 1.18 33.26 -49.03
#